data_AF-A0AAD2SH29-F1
#
_entry.id   AF-A0AAD2SH29-F1
#
_cell.length_a   1.000
_cell.length_b   1.000
_cell.length_c   1.000
_cell.angle_alpha   90.00
_cell.angle_beta   90.00
_cell.angle_gamma   90.00
#
_symmetry.space_group_name_H-M   'P 1'
#
loop_
_entity.id
_entity.type
_entity.pdbx_description
1 polymer ?
#
loop_
_entity_poly.entity_id
_entity_poly.type
_entity_poly.pdbx_seq_one_letter_code
_entity_poly.pdbx_strand_id
1 'polypeptide(L)' 'MTKTTSVPRPQQRFKDAHGAMVTVESVTSNRVTFYRDGYHSQCVQPLERFTKEFREVAQ' A
#
# COMPACT_ATOMS: atom_id res chain seq x y z
N MET A 1 17.87 -11.39 -5.40
CA MET A 1 17.43 -9.99 -5.60
C MET A 1 16.64 -9.57 -4.37
N THR A 2 17.27 -8.89 -3.41
CA THR A 2 16.59 -8.33 -2.24
C THR A 2 15.76 -7.14 -2.70
N LYS A 3 14.45 -7.33 -2.92
CA LYS A 3 13.55 -6.20 -3.21
C LYS A 3 13.46 -5.36 -1.93
N THR A 4 14.25 -4.29 -1.87
CA THR A 4 14.11 -3.23 -0.88
C THR A 4 12.69 -2.69 -1.01
N THR A 5 11.80 -3.10 -0.12
CA THR A 5 10.44 -2.56 -0.10
C THR A 5 10.56 -1.17 0.51
N SER A 6 10.68 -0.19 -0.37
CA SER A 6 10.71 1.23 -0.01
C SER A 6 9.46 1.59 0.79
N VAL A 7 9.59 2.54 1.71
CA VAL A 7 8.44 3.05 2.46
C VAL A 7 7.41 3.60 1.45
N PRO A 8 6.14 3.16 1.50
CA PRO A 8 5.09 3.67 0.63
C PRO A 8 4.96 5.19 0.73
N ARG A 9 4.58 5.81 -0.38
CA ARG A 9 4.37 7.24 -0.53
C ARG A 9 2.97 7.52 -1.07
N PRO A 10 2.38 8.69 -0.77
CA PRO A 10 1.13 9.11 -1.38
C PRO A 10 1.14 8.96 -2.91
N GLN A 11 -0.01 8.56 -3.47
CA GLN A 11 -0.27 8.34 -4.90
C GLN A 11 0.41 7.10 -5.51
N GLN A 12 1.30 6.41 -4.78
CA GLN A 12 1.84 5.14 -5.27
C GLN A 12 0.77 4.05 -5.29
N ARG A 13 0.89 3.16 -6.27
CA ARG A 13 0.04 1.98 -6.41
C ARG A 13 0.72 0.74 -5.89
N PHE A 14 -0.08 -0.10 -5.23
CA PHE A 14 0.35 -1.39 -4.76
C PHE A 14 -0.67 -2.47 -5.12
N LYS A 15 -0.23 -3.73 -5.11
CA LYS A 15 -1.06 -4.91 -5.34
C LYS A 15 -0.86 -5.91 -4.20
N ASP A 16 -1.94 -6.47 -3.68
CA ASP A 16 -1.86 -7.57 -2.72
C ASP A 16 -1.69 -8.95 -3.39
N ALA A 17 -1.54 -10.00 -2.58
CA ALA A 17 -1.39 -11.38 -3.06
C ALA A 17 -2.61 -11.93 -3.82
N HIS A 18 -3.81 -11.36 -3.60
CA HIS A 18 -5.05 -11.73 -4.30
C HIS A 18 -5.25 -10.92 -5.57
N GLY A 19 -4.37 -9.95 -5.82
CA GLY A 19 -4.38 -9.09 -6.97
C GLY A 19 -5.24 -7.85 -6.85
N ALA A 20 -5.78 -7.57 -5.66
CA ALA A 20 -6.48 -6.31 -5.42
C ALA A 20 -5.46 -5.17 -5.48
N MET A 21 -5.82 -4.14 -6.22
CA MET A 21 -4.99 -2.96 -6.36
C MET A 21 -5.41 -1.89 -5.35
N VAL A 22 -4.43 -1.17 -4.83
CA VAL A 22 -4.62 -0.10 -3.87
C VAL A 22 -3.81 1.13 -4.24
N THR A 23 -4.27 2.29 -3.79
CA THR A 23 -3.59 3.58 -3.95
C THR A 23 -3.34 4.17 -2.57
N VAL A 24 -2.07 4.46 -2.25
CA VAL A 24 -1.69 5.08 -0.98
C VAL A 24 -2.18 6.52 -0.97
N GLU A 25 -2.91 6.90 0.07
CA GLU A 25 -3.34 8.29 0.29
C GLU A 25 -2.36 9.02 1.20
N SER A 26 -1.98 8.40 2.32
CA SER A 26 -1.03 9.00 3.26
C SER A 26 -0.28 7.95 4.08
N VAL A 27 0.87 8.34 4.61
CA VAL A 27 1.65 7.57 5.58
C VAL A 27 1.96 8.47 6.76
N THR A 28 1.43 8.12 7.94
CA THR A 28 1.59 8.91 9.16
C THR A 28 2.09 8.02 10.29
N SER A 29 3.20 8.44 10.92
CA SER A 29 3.90 7.68 11.95
C SER A 29 4.23 6.24 11.50
N ASN A 30 3.42 5.26 11.88
CA ASN A 30 3.59 3.84 11.55
C ASN A 30 2.34 3.24 10.88
N ARG A 31 1.49 4.08 10.25
CA ARG A 31 0.26 3.66 9.59
C ARG A 31 0.25 4.14 8.14
N VAL A 32 -0.39 3.33 7.30
CA VAL A 32 -0.67 3.63 5.89
C VAL A 32 -2.17 3.73 5.74
N THR A 33 -2.63 4.85 5.18
CA THR A 33 -4.00 5.02 4.70
C THR A 33 -4.01 4.87 3.19
N PHE A 34 -4.90 4.04 2.68
CA PHE A 34 -5.01 3.74 1.26
C PHE A 34 -6.47 3.44 0.87
N TYR A 35 -6.75 3.54 -0.43
CA TYR A 35 -8.02 3.09 -1.00
C TYR A 35 -7.80 1.82 -1.81
N ARG A 36 -8.77 0.91 -1.77
CA ARG A 36 -8.83 -0.25 -2.67
C ARG A 36 -9.69 0.12 -3.89
N ASP A 37 -9.29 -0.33 -5.06
CA ASP A 37 -10.06 -0.13 -6.29
C ASP A 37 -11.49 -0.69 -6.12
N GLY A 38 -12.50 0.12 -6.46
CA GLY A 38 -13.90 -0.23 -6.30
C GLY A 38 -14.45 -0.16 -4.87
N TYR A 39 -13.66 0.33 -3.91
CA TYR A 39 -14.10 0.53 -2.53
C TYR A 39 -13.94 2.00 -2.13
N HIS A 40 -15.02 2.61 -1.63
CA HIS A 40 -15.09 4.06 -1.40
C HIS A 40 -14.53 4.49 -0.05
N SER A 41 -14.37 3.56 0.90
CA SER A 41 -13.91 3.91 2.25
C SER A 41 -12.40 3.71 2.38
N GLN A 42 -11.77 4.61 3.14
CA GLN A 42 -10.37 4.51 3.50
C GLN A 42 -10.09 3.21 4.26
N CYS A 43 -8.96 2.60 3.96
CA CYS A 43 -8.40 1.49 4.72
C CYS A 43 -7.14 1.98 5.43
N VAL A 44 -7.02 1.71 6.73
CA VAL A 44 -5.86 2.08 7.55
C VAL A 44 -5.25 0.82 8.13
N GLN A 45 -3.94 0.63 7.94
CA GLN A 45 -3.23 -0.50 8.53
C GLN A 45 -1.81 -0.13 8.99
N PRO A 46 -1.19 -0.92 9.87
CA PRO A 46 0.22 -0.72 10.23
C PRO A 46 1.12 -0.79 9.00
N LEU A 47 2.13 0.08 8.97
CA LEU A 47 3.12 0.15 7.90
C LEU A 47 3.82 -1.19 7.66
N GLU A 48 4.20 -1.88 8.74
CA GLU A 48 4.83 -3.21 8.68
C GLU A 48 3.94 -4.25 7.98
N ARG A 49 2.63 -4.23 8.28
CA ARG A 49 1.68 -5.13 7.63
C ARG A 49 1.56 -4.81 6.15
N PHE A 50 1.43 -3.53 5.82
CA PHE A 50 1.32 -3.08 4.44
C PHE A 50 2.53 -3.51 3.60
N THR A 51 3.75 -3.26 4.07
CA THR A 51 4.98 -3.62 3.34
C THR A 51 5.18 -5.13 3.21
N LYS A 52 4.62 -5.92 4.12
CA LYS A 52 4.63 -7.39 4.03
C LYS A 52 3.63 -7.93 3.00
N GLU A 53 2.40 -7.43 3.04
CA GLU A 53 1.26 -7.96 2.26
C GLU A 53 1.16 -7.38 0.85
N PHE A 54 1.70 -6.19 0.61
CA PHE A 54 1.57 -5.46 -0.64
C PHE A 54 2.90 -5.35 -1.39
N ARG A 55 2.81 -5.25 -2.71
CA ARG A 55 3.95 -5.05 -3.61
C ARG A 55 3.68 -3.82 -4.48
N GLU A 56 4.67 -2.93 -4.54
CA GLU A 56 4.61 -1.75 -5.41
C GLU A 56 4.48 -2.21 -6.86
N VAL A 57 3.57 -1.58 -7.59
CA VAL A 57 3.43 -1.77 -9.03
C VAL A 57 4.29 -0.71 -9.67
N ALA A 58 5.35 -1.12 -10.37
CA ALA A 58 6.14 -0.18 -11.18
C ALA A 58 5.18 0.48 -12.17
N GLN A 59 5.21 1.82 -12.20
CA GLN A 59 4.40 2.62 -13.10
C GLN A 59 4.88 2.45 -14.54
#